data_AF-A0A8B6EFQ9-F1
#
_entry.id   AF-A0A8B6EFQ9-F1
#
_cell.length_a   1.000
_cell.length_b   1.000
_cell.length_c   1.000
_cell.angle_alpha   90.00
_cell.angle_beta   90.00
_cell.angle_gamma   90.00
#
_symmetry.space_group_name_H-M   'P 1'
#
loop_
_entity.id
_entity.type
_entity.pdbx_description
1 polymer ?
#
loop_
_entity_poly.entity_id
_entity_poly.type
_entity_poly.pdbx_seq_one_letter_code
_entity_poly.pdbx_strand_id
1 'polypeptide(L)'
;MDHFDKNKILTDAQHGFHKRRSCESQLIITINDTSSKLKSSSQVDIILLDLAKAFDKVQRTSTPPTQAGILWRQPQNQQMDSLLST
;
A
#
# COMPACT_ATOMS: atom_id res chain seq x y z
N MET A 1 10.12 -0.88 -18.83
CA MET A 1 9.75 0.37 -18.11
C MET A 1 8.85 1.26 -18.93
N ASP A 2 8.90 1.20 -20.26
CA ASP A 2 8.10 2.03 -21.15
C ASP A 2 6.60 2.03 -20.82
N HIS A 3 6.03 0.89 -20.40
CA HIS A 3 4.63 0.85 -19.95
C HIS A 3 4.39 1.71 -18.70
N PHE A 4 5.25 1.62 -17.68
CA PHE A 4 5.11 2.41 -16.46
C PHE A 4 5.30 3.90 -16.73
N ASP A 5 6.27 4.25 -17.57
CA ASP A 5 6.59 5.63 -17.94
C ASP A 5 5.45 6.24 -18.78
N LYS A 6 4.95 5.51 -19.79
CA LYS A 6 3.84 5.96 -20.66
C LYS A 6 2.54 6.18 -19.89
N ASN A 7 2.26 5.32 -18.91
CA ASN A 7 1.04 5.38 -18.12
C ASN A 7 1.18 6.15 -16.80
N LYS A 8 2.36 6.72 -16.51
CA LYS A 8 2.65 7.47 -15.27
C LYS A 8 2.24 6.71 -14.00
N ILE A 9 2.53 5.40 -13.97
CA ILE A 9 2.11 4.51 -12.88
C ILE A 9 2.96 4.74 -11.62
N LEU A 10 4.25 5.04 -11.80
CA LEU A 10 5.19 5.24 -10.69
C LEU A 10 5.24 6.71 -10.29
N THR A 11 5.32 6.98 -8.99
CA THR A 11 5.49 8.33 -8.46
C THR A 11 6.94 8.77 -8.53
N ASP A 12 7.17 10.08 -8.49
CA ASP A 12 8.53 10.63 -8.42
C ASP A 12 9.26 10.31 -7.12
N ALA A 13 8.57 9.92 -6.06
CA ALA A 13 9.22 9.46 -4.83
C ALA A 13 9.60 7.96 -4.89
N GLN A 14 9.11 7.21 -5.89
CA GLN A 14 9.38 5.78 -6.00
C GLN A 14 10.74 5.53 -6.66
N HIS A 15 11.73 5.23 -5.82
CA HIS A 15 13.09 4.91 -6.28
C HIS A 15 13.31 3.41 -6.53
N GLY A 16 12.57 2.55 -5.84
CA GLY A 16 12.59 1.11 -6.09
C GLY A 16 11.95 0.75 -7.43
N PHE A 17 12.58 -0.19 -8.15
CA PHE A 17 12.12 -0.66 -9.46
C PHE A 17 11.97 0.44 -10.54
N HIS A 18 12.68 1.56 -10.39
CA HIS A 18 12.63 2.67 -11.33
C HIS A 18 14.00 2.85 -12.02
N LYS A 19 14.01 3.02 -13.34
CA LYS A 19 15.26 3.30 -14.08
C LYS A 19 15.88 4.61 -13.60
N ARG A 20 17.22 4.64 -13.48
CA ARG A 20 18.02 5.82 -13.10
C ARG A 20 17.69 6.40 -11.71
N ARG A 21 17.10 5.60 -10.82
CA ARG A 21 16.91 5.95 -9.41
C ARG A 21 17.51 4.83 -8.56
N SER A 22 18.10 5.22 -7.44
CA SER A 22 18.81 4.32 -6.54
C SER A 22 18.42 4.60 -5.07
N CYS A 23 18.82 3.71 -4.17
CA CYS A 23 18.63 3.90 -2.73
C CYS A 23 19.37 5.17 -2.24
N GLU A 24 20.57 5.41 -2.75
CA GLU A 24 21.39 6.58 -2.43
C GLU A 24 20.69 7.88 -2.83
N SER A 25 20.14 7.95 -4.05
CA SER A 25 19.38 9.13 -4.47
C SER A 25 18.12 9.38 -3.62
N GLN A 26 17.45 8.32 -3.15
CA GLN A 26 16.29 8.45 -2.25
C GLN A 26 16.71 8.99 -0.89
N LEU A 27 17.83 8.47 -0.37
CA LEU A 27 18.39 8.91 0.90
C LEU A 27 18.83 10.38 0.84
N ILE A 28 19.52 10.79 -0.23
CA ILE A 28 19.96 12.18 -0.43
C ILE A 28 18.77 13.13 -0.45
N ILE A 29 17.70 12.80 -1.19
CA ILE A 29 16.48 13.62 -1.25
C ILE A 29 15.85 13.73 0.15
N THR A 30 15.71 12.60 0.85
CA THR A 30 15.11 12.56 2.19
C THR A 30 15.88 13.44 3.18
N ILE A 31 17.21 13.36 3.18
CA ILE A 31 18.07 14.17 4.05
C ILE A 31 17.96 15.66 3.71
N ASN A 32 17.99 16.02 2.42
CA ASN A 32 17.87 17.41 2.00
C ASN A 32 16.50 18.00 2.38
N ASP A 33 15.42 17.28 2.14
CA ASP A 33 14.07 17.71 2.49
C ASP A 33 13.92 17.90 4.00
N THR A 34 14.42 16.92 4.78
CA THR A 34 14.40 17.00 6.25
C THR A 34 15.22 18.19 6.75
N SER A 35 16.44 18.38 6.22
CA SER A 35 17.31 19.50 6.59
C SER A 35 16.68 20.85 6.26
N SER A 36 16.03 20.98 5.11
CA SER A 36 15.37 22.23 4.70
C SER A 36 14.22 22.61 5.64
N LYS A 37 13.40 21.63 6.04
CA LYS A 37 12.27 21.85 6.97
C LYS A 37 12.73 22.14 8.39
N LEU A 38 13.82 21.52 8.84
CA LEU A 38 14.44 21.84 10.13
C LEU A 38 14.98 23.27 10.15
N LYS A 39 15.58 23.74 9.04
CA LYS A 39 16.05 25.13 8.91
C LYS A 39 14.91 26.15 8.95
N SER A 40 13.72 25.79 8.46
CA SER A 40 12.51 26.63 8.55
C SER A 40 11.77 26.49 9.88
N SER A 41 12.39 25.88 10.90
CA SER A 41 11.81 25.63 12.22
C SER A 41 10.45 24.92 12.15
N SER A 42 10.24 24.10 11.13
CA SER A 42 9.01 23.34 10.93
C SER A 42 9.13 21.97 11.60
N GLN A 43 8.05 21.48 12.20
CA GLN A 43 8.01 20.12 12.73
C GLN A 43 8.10 19.11 11.59
N VAL A 44 8.95 18.11 11.75
CA VAL A 44 9.12 17.02 10.77
C VAL A 44 9.02 15.69 11.50
N ASP A 45 8.03 14.89 11.12
CA ASP A 45 7.86 13.52 11.59
C ASP A 45 8.15 12.56 10.44
N ILE A 46 8.94 11.52 10.70
CA ILE A 46 9.34 10.50 9.71
C ILE A 46 8.80 9.15 10.17
N ILE A 47 8.05 8.48 9.30
CA ILE A 47 7.50 7.15 9.55
C ILE A 47 8.18 6.14 8.62
N LEU A 48 8.81 5.12 9.20
CA LEU A 48 9.37 4.01 8.46
C LEU A 48 8.37 2.85 8.45
N LEU A 49 8.00 2.38 7.26
CA LEU A 49 7.05 1.28 7.07
C LEU A 49 7.71 0.15 6.29
N ASP A 50 7.44 -1.09 6.72
CA ASP A 50 7.83 -2.31 6.01
C ASP A 50 6.66 -3.29 5.95
N LEU A 51 6.51 -3.97 4.81
CA LEU A 51 5.40 -4.88 4.54
C LEU A 51 5.88 -6.33 4.59
N ALA A 52 5.53 -7.04 5.67
CA ALA A 52 5.86 -8.45 5.81
C ALA A 52 5.19 -9.29 4.70
N LYS A 53 6.02 -9.99 3.90
CA LYS A 53 5.59 -10.79 2.74
C LYS A 53 4.83 -9.98 1.69
N ALA A 54 5.36 -8.80 1.33
CA ALA A 54 4.73 -7.84 0.41
C ALA A 54 4.24 -8.47 -0.92
N PHE A 55 4.96 -9.44 -1.47
CA PHE A 55 4.58 -10.09 -2.73
C PHE A 55 3.59 -11.24 -2.57
N ASP A 56 3.56 -11.92 -1.42
CA ASP A 56 2.64 -13.03 -1.18
C ASP A 56 1.23 -12.55 -0.87
N LYS A 57 1.13 -11.43 -0.14
CA LYS A 57 -0.11 -10.84 0.36
C LYS A 57 -0.84 -9.96 -0.64
N VAL A 58 -0.33 -9.82 -1.86
CA VAL A 58 -1.07 -9.14 -2.94
C VAL A 58 -2.33 -9.96 -3.25
N GLN A 59 -3.50 -9.31 -3.19
CA GLN A 59 -4.76 -9.95 -3.53
C GLN A 59 -4.69 -10.51 -4.96
N ARG A 60 -4.81 -11.84 -5.08
CA ARG A 60 -4.96 -12.51 -6.37
C ARG A 60 -6.45 -12.66 -6.63
N THR A 61 -7.03 -11.73 -7.38
CA THR A 61 -8.41 -11.86 -7.87
C THR A 61 -8.47 -12.96 -8.93
N SER A 62 -8.48 -14.22 -8.49
CA SER A 62 -8.90 -15.36 -9.34
C SER A 62 -10.40 -15.64 -9.23
N THR A 63 -11.12 -14.95 -8.34
CA THR A 63 -12.57 -15.02 -8.24
C THR A 63 -13.20 -13.82 -8.94
N PRO A 64 -14.10 -14.05 -9.92
CA PRO A 64 -14.98 -13.00 -10.40
C PRO A 64 -15.75 -12.40 -9.20
N PRO A 65 -15.99 -11.08 -9.15
CA PRO A 65 -16.70 -10.43 -8.05
C PRO A 65 -18.13 -10.99 -7.82
N THR A 66 -18.63 -11.79 -8.74
CA THR A 66 -19.93 -12.47 -8.66
C THR A 66 -19.98 -13.65 -7.68
N GLN A 67 -18.85 -14.30 -7.33
CA GLN A 67 -18.87 -15.51 -6.50
C GLN A 67 -18.67 -15.22 -4.99
N ALA A 68 -17.98 -14.13 -4.64
CA ALA A 68 -17.69 -13.79 -3.24
C ALA A 68 -18.96 -13.43 -2.46
N GLY A 69 -19.93 -12.75 -3.08
CA GLY A 69 -21.22 -12.42 -2.44
C GLY A 69 -22.14 -13.62 -2.22
N ILE A 70 -21.92 -14.75 -2.93
CA ILE A 70 -22.73 -15.96 -2.80
C ILE A 70 -22.11 -16.92 -1.77
N LEU A 71 -20.78 -16.97 -1.67
CA LEU A 71 -20.08 -17.88 -0.74
C LEU A 71 -20.13 -17.41 0.73
N TRP A 72 -20.18 -16.09 0.98
CA TRP A 72 -20.38 -15.55 2.34
C TRP A 72 -21.82 -15.71 2.86
N ARG A 73 -22.76 -16.15 2.02
CA ARG A 73 -24.11 -16.59 2.44
C ARG A 73 -24.18 -18.12 2.53
N GLN A 74 -23.39 -18.71 3.43
CA GLN A 74 -23.56 -20.10 3.86
C GLN A 74 -24.11 -20.16 5.31
N PRO A 75 -25.00 -21.11 5.62
CA PRO A 75 -26.00 -21.02 6.70
C PRO A 75 -25.47 -21.52 8.06
N GLN A 76 -24.32 -21.05 8.52
CA GLN A 76 -23.80 -21.42 9.85
C GLN A 76 -23.97 -20.33 10.92
N ASN A 77 -24.39 -19.11 10.54
CA ASN A 77 -24.65 -18.03 11.49
C ASN A 77 -26.13 -17.71 11.71
N GLN A 78 -27.06 -18.48 11.13
CA GLN A 78 -28.50 -18.25 11.34
C GLN A 78 -28.99 -18.65 12.74
N GLN A 79 -28.18 -19.36 13.52
CA GLN A 79 -28.56 -19.86 14.85
C GLN A 79 -28.22 -18.89 15.99
N MET A 80 -27.52 -17.78 15.73
CA MET A 80 -27.20 -16.77 16.75
C MET A 80 -28.15 -15.56 16.73
N ASP A 81 -28.87 -15.33 15.64
CA ASP A 81 -29.80 -14.20 15.51
C ASP A 81 -31.16 -14.44 16.19
N SER A 82 -31.49 -15.69 16.54
CA SER A 82 -32.73 -16.01 17.29
C SER A 82 -32.58 -15.92 18.82
N LEU A 83 -31.36 -15.84 19.34
CA LEU A 83 -31.09 -15.79 20.79
C LEU A 83 -30.86 -14.37 21.33
N LEU A 84 -30.82 -13.36 20.46
CA LEU A 84 -30.74 -11.94 20.84
C LEU A 84 -32.05 -11.17 20.57
N SER A 85 -33.13 -11.89 20.23
CA SER A 85 -34.46 -11.33 19.94
C SER A 85 -35.55 -11.85 20.89
N THR A 86 -35.21 -12.25 22.11
CA THR A 86 -36.19 -12.46 23.19
C THR A 86 -35.70 -11.82 24.47
#